data_AF-A0A9P0GF20-F1
#
_entry.id   AF-A0A9P0GF20-F1
#
_cell.length_a   1.000
_cell.length_b   1.000
_cell.length_c   1.000
_cell.angle_alpha   90.00
_cell.angle_beta   90.00
_cell.angle_gamma   90.00
#
_symmetry.space_group_name_H-M   'P 1'
#
loop_
_entity.id
_entity.type
_entity.pdbx_description
1 polymer ?
#
loop_
_entity_poly.entity_id
_entity_poly.type
_entity_poly.pdbx_seq_one_letter_code
_entity_poly.pdbx_strand_id
1 'polypeptide(L)'
;MASHLRDKEIRIIVYMDVFLIAHQNRKLLEAQTQISISFLEDLEWVINYEKPSLVSKTRCEFLGLVWDTLEDRVSLPSRKKKSLENHLSKLLTLKRYDWITAIEF
;
A
#
# COMPACT_ATOMS: atom_id res chain seq x y z
N MET A 1 7.84 17.19 3.35
CA MET A 1 6.78 16.82 2.39
C MET A 1 5.52 16.34 3.10
N ALA A 2 5.53 15.17 3.77
CA ALA A 2 4.33 14.65 4.45
C ALA A 2 3.74 15.59 5.51
N SER A 3 4.57 16.26 6.32
CA SER A 3 4.11 17.26 7.30
C SER A 3 3.35 18.41 6.65
N HIS A 4 3.89 18.97 5.55
CA HIS A 4 3.27 20.09 4.83
C HIS A 4 1.88 19.74 4.28
N LEU A 5 1.70 18.51 3.80
CA LEU A 5 0.38 18.03 3.33
C LEU A 5 -0.57 17.79 4.51
N ARG A 6 -0.07 17.32 5.65
CA ARG A 6 -0.87 17.16 6.88
C ARG A 6 -1.32 18.49 7.47
N ASP A 7 -0.51 19.54 7.35
CA ASP A 7 -0.87 20.90 7.76
C ASP A 7 -2.05 21.46 6.95
N LYS A 8 -2.30 20.91 5.75
CA LYS A 8 -3.48 21.18 4.91
C LYS A 8 -4.66 20.24 5.22
N GLU A 9 -4.65 19.58 6.37
CA GLU A 9 -5.65 18.58 6.81
C GLU A 9 -5.78 17.36 5.88
N ILE A 10 -4.76 17.07 5.07
CA ILE A 10 -4.75 15.90 4.20
C ILE A 10 -4.29 14.69 4.99
N ARG A 11 -5.16 13.69 5.14
CA ARG A 11 -4.82 12.42 5.77
C ARG A 11 -3.97 11.60 4.79
N ILE A 12 -2.68 11.53 5.09
CA ILE A 12 -1.68 10.90 4.21
C ILE A 12 -0.73 9.97 4.98
N ILE A 13 -0.48 8.80 4.39
CA ILE A 13 0.56 7.85 4.79
C ILE A 13 1.61 7.84 3.69
N VAL A 14 2.88 8.00 4.06
CA VAL A 14 4.00 8.02 3.12
C VAL A 14 4.97 6.93 3.51
N TYR A 15 5.34 6.10 2.56
CA TYR A 15 6.41 5.12 2.70
C TYR A 15 7.35 5.26 1.51
N MET A 16 8.53 5.83 1.76
CA MET A 16 9.53 6.17 0.73
C MET A 16 8.92 7.03 -0.38
N ASP A 17 8.71 6.47 -1.56
CA ASP A 17 8.15 7.10 -2.77
C ASP A 17 6.65 6.80 -2.97
N VAL A 18 6.05 5.99 -2.11
CA VAL A 18 4.63 5.61 -2.21
C VAL A 18 3.78 6.41 -1.23
N PHE A 19 2.82 7.15 -1.80
CA PHE A 19 1.88 7.99 -1.06
C PHE A 19 0.50 7.35 -1.08
N LEU A 20 -0.12 7.26 0.10
CA LEU A 20 -1.50 6.83 0.28
C LEU A 20 -2.29 7.98 0.92
N ILE A 21 -3.27 8.51 0.19
CA ILE A 21 -4.18 9.57 0.65
C ILE A 21 -5.55 8.93 0.87
N ALA A 22 -6.21 9.27 1.98
CA ALA A 22 -7.50 8.71 2.32
C ALA A 22 -8.46 9.79 2.83
N HIS A 23 -9.69 9.78 2.34
CA HIS A 23 -10.73 10.70 2.77
C HIS A 23 -12.12 10.10 2.54
N GLN A 24 -13.09 10.38 3.43
CA GLN A 24 -14.45 9.81 3.37
C GLN A 24 -15.28 10.37 2.21
N ASN A 25 -15.07 11.64 1.86
CA ASN A 25 -15.69 12.28 0.70
C ASN A 25 -14.80 12.13 -0.53
N ARG A 26 -15.35 11.50 -1.57
CA ARG A 26 -14.67 11.25 -2.86
C ARG A 26 -14.20 12.52 -3.57
N LYS A 27 -15.04 13.57 -3.64
CA LYS A 27 -14.68 14.83 -4.32
C LYS A 27 -13.53 15.52 -3.61
N LEU A 28 -13.55 15.50 -2.28
CA LEU A 28 -12.47 16.08 -1.49
C LEU A 28 -11.19 15.23 -1.61
N LEU A 29 -11.29 13.90 -1.68
CA LEU A 29 -10.15 13.03 -1.96
C LEU A 29 -9.49 13.37 -3.31
N GLU A 30 -10.29 13.57 -4.35
CA GLU A 30 -9.82 13.94 -5.69
C GLU A 30 -9.11 15.30 -5.66
N ALA A 31 -9.69 16.31 -5.00
CA ALA A 31 -9.06 17.61 -4.82
C ALA A 31 -7.75 17.53 -4.01
N GLN A 32 -7.73 16.79 -2.91
CA GLN A 32 -6.54 16.59 -2.08
C GLN A 32 -5.44 15.83 -2.81
N THR A 33 -5.82 14.87 -3.65
CA THR A 33 -4.90 14.15 -4.55
C THR A 33 -4.26 15.12 -5.53
N GLN A 34 -5.05 15.98 -6.17
CA GLN A 34 -4.52 16.97 -7.10
C GLN A 34 -3.58 17.98 -6.43
N ILE A 35 -3.93 18.47 -5.23
CA ILE A 35 -3.05 19.34 -4.43
C ILE A 35 -1.72 18.64 -4.13
N SER A 36 -1.77 17.36 -3.79
CA SER A 36 -0.58 16.58 -3.48
C SER A 36 0.29 16.33 -4.71
N ILE A 37 -0.33 16.05 -5.87
CA ILE A 37 0.35 15.91 -7.15
C ILE A 37 1.08 17.20 -7.51
N SER A 38 0.37 18.33 -7.53
CA SER A 38 0.98 19.62 -7.89
C SER A 38 2.13 19.99 -6.95
N PHE A 39 1.97 19.75 -5.65
CA PHE A 39 3.07 19.97 -4.69
C PHE A 39 4.29 19.08 -4.95
N LEU A 40 4.09 17.84 -5.39
CA LEU A 40 5.21 16.94 -5.73
C LEU A 40 5.87 17.36 -7.05
N GLU A 41 5.10 17.79 -8.04
CA GLU A 41 5.62 18.33 -9.31
C GLU A 41 6.43 19.61 -9.09
N ASP A 42 5.99 20.50 -8.19
CA ASP A 42 6.74 21.69 -7.78
C ASP A 42 8.09 21.36 -7.13
N LEU A 43 8.22 20.16 -6.57
CA LEU A 43 9.46 19.61 -6.00
C LEU A 43 10.27 18.80 -7.03
N GLU A 44 9.91 18.89 -8.32
CA GLU A 44 10.54 18.18 -9.44
C GLU A 44 10.37 16.65 -9.40
N TRP A 45 9.34 16.14 -8.69
CA TRP A 45 9.03 14.71 -8.72
C TRP A 45 8.29 14.33 -10.00
N VAL A 46 8.64 13.18 -10.57
CA VAL A 46 7.93 12.60 -11.72
C VAL A 46 6.81 11.70 -11.22
N ILE A 47 5.57 12.06 -11.54
CA ILE A 47 4.39 11.30 -11.15
C ILE A 47 4.10 10.20 -12.18
N ASN A 48 3.90 8.97 -11.69
CA ASN A 48 3.46 7.86 -12.53
C ASN A 48 1.93 7.88 -12.70
N TYR A 49 1.49 8.49 -13.79
CA TYR A 49 0.07 8.62 -14.16
C TYR A 49 -0.57 7.31 -14.66
N GLU A 50 0.23 6.34 -15.08
CA GLU A 50 -0.26 5.05 -15.61
C GLU A 50 -0.70 4.09 -14.49
N LYS A 51 -0.36 4.39 -13.23
CA LYS A 51 -0.82 3.58 -12.11
C LYS A 51 -2.33 3.79 -11.90
N PRO A 52 -3.13 2.72 -11.87
CA PRO A 52 -4.58 2.81 -11.63
C PRO A 52 -4.93 3.27 -10.20
N SER A 53 -3.96 3.61 -9.36
CA SER A 53 -4.12 4.11 -7.98
C SER A 53 -4.45 5.59 -7.87
N LEU A 54 -4.45 6.35 -8.98
CA LEU A 54 -4.81 7.77 -8.98
C LEU A 54 -6.32 8.04 -9.01
N VAL A 55 -7.13 7.00 -9.20
CA VAL A 55 -8.59 7.07 -9.10
C VAL A 55 -9.00 6.72 -7.67
N SER A 56 -9.95 7.48 -7.13
CA SER A 56 -10.55 7.22 -5.82
C SER A 56 -11.13 5.80 -5.77
N LYS A 57 -10.70 5.00 -4.79
CA LYS A 57 -11.09 3.60 -4.62
C LYS A 57 -11.34 3.30 -3.16
N THR A 58 -12.39 2.52 -2.89
CA THR A 58 -12.67 1.97 -1.56
C THR A 58 -11.77 0.79 -1.21
N ARG A 59 -11.17 0.16 -2.23
CA ARG A 59 -10.25 -0.96 -2.08
C ARG A 59 -8.97 -0.72 -2.84
N CYS A 60 -7.83 -0.76 -2.15
CA CYS A 60 -6.52 -0.57 -2.77
C CYS A 60 -5.45 -1.47 -2.14
N GLU A 61 -4.37 -1.72 -2.86
CA GLU A 61 -3.19 -2.40 -2.31
C GLU A 61 -2.11 -1.37 -2.00
N PHE A 62 -1.67 -1.31 -0.75
CA PHE A 62 -0.59 -0.43 -0.28
C PHE A 62 0.37 -1.25 0.58
N LEU A 63 1.67 -1.18 0.26
CA LEU A 63 2.73 -1.98 0.89
C LEU A 63 2.45 -3.49 0.89
N GLY A 64 1.78 -3.97 -0.16
CA GLY A 64 1.48 -5.39 -0.34
C GLY A 64 0.40 -5.93 0.61
N LEU A 65 -0.39 -5.04 1.21
CA LEU A 65 -1.62 -5.31 1.96
C LEU A 65 -2.80 -4.68 1.22
N VAL A 66 -3.94 -5.36 1.25
CA VAL A 66 -5.20 -4.84 0.72
C VAL A 66 -5.92 -4.10 1.83
N TRP A 67 -6.18 -2.81 1.58
CA TRP A 67 -6.99 -1.95 2.42
C TRP A 67 -8.39 -1.90 1.83
N ASP A 68 -9.39 -2.26 2.61
CA ASP A 68 -10.80 -2.20 2.26
C ASP A 68 -11.53 -1.27 3.23
N THR A 69 -11.96 -0.12 2.72
CA THR A 69 -12.64 0.90 3.53
C THR A 69 -14.14 0.62 3.69
N LEU A 70 -14.72 -0.33 2.93
CA LEU A 70 -16.12 -0.72 3.10
C LEU A 70 -16.27 -1.68 4.27
N GLU A 71 -15.34 -2.63 4.39
CA GLU A 71 -15.33 -3.59 5.48
C GLU A 71 -14.51 -3.14 6.70
N ASP A 72 -13.83 -1.99 6.59
CA ASP A 72 -12.87 -1.46 7.57
C ASP A 72 -11.81 -2.50 7.96
N ARG A 73 -11.20 -3.12 6.94
CA ARG A 73 -10.27 -4.25 7.11
C ARG A 73 -9.01 -4.08 6.30
N VAL A 74 -7.90 -4.53 6.89
CA VAL A 74 -6.62 -4.72 6.21
C VAL A 74 -6.34 -6.21 6.10
N SER A 75 -6.03 -6.69 4.90
CA SER A 75 -5.85 -8.12 4.66
C SER A 75 -4.70 -8.41 3.69
N LEU A 76 -4.17 -9.63 3.76
CA LEU A 76 -3.21 -10.09 2.77
C LEU A 76 -3.91 -10.34 1.42
N PRO A 77 -3.33 -9.89 0.29
CA PRO A 77 -3.81 -10.24 -1.05
C PRO A 77 -3.91 -11.76 -1.21
N SER A 78 -4.95 -12.25 -1.89
CA SER A 78 -5.18 -13.69 -2.10
C SER A 78 -3.98 -14.39 -2.76
N ARG A 79 -3.25 -13.68 -3.64
CA ARG A 79 -1.99 -14.15 -4.24
C ARG A 79 -0.91 -14.47 -3.20
N LYS A 80 -0.75 -13.61 -2.19
CA LYS A 80 0.24 -13.82 -1.11
C LYS A 80 -0.20 -14.94 -0.19
N LYS A 81 -1.50 -15.03 0.12
CA LYS A 81 -2.07 -16.16 0.90
C LYS A 81 -1.77 -17.50 0.21
N LYS A 82 -2.10 -17.61 -1.08
CA LYS A 82 -1.84 -18.83 -1.86
C LYS A 82 -0.35 -19.16 -1.97
N SER A 83 0.50 -18.15 -2.13
CA SER A 83 1.96 -18.36 -2.14
C SER A 83 2.47 -18.86 -0.79
N LEU A 84 1.97 -18.32 0.33
CA LEU A 84 2.30 -18.77 1.68
C LEU A 84 1.83 -20.21 1.90
N GLU A 85 0.59 -20.53 1.53
CA GLU A 85 0.04 -21.89 1.60
C GLU A 85 0.90 -22.88 0.80
N ASN A 86 1.34 -22.50 -0.41
CA ASN A 86 2.21 -23.33 -1.23
C ASN A 86 3.59 -23.53 -0.59
N HIS A 87 4.20 -22.47 -0.04
CA HIS A 87 5.50 -22.57 0.63
C HIS A 87 5.42 -23.41 1.90
N LEU A 88 4.39 -23.20 2.72
CA LEU A 88 4.14 -24.00 3.91
C LEU A 88 3.91 -25.46 3.54
N SER A 89 3.08 -25.75 2.53
CA SER A 89 2.85 -27.12 2.08
C SER A 89 4.15 -27.80 1.63
N LYS A 90 5.02 -27.09 0.89
CA LYS A 90 6.34 -27.60 0.49
C LYS A 90 7.23 -27.89 1.71
N LEU A 91 7.32 -26.96 2.64
CA LEU A 91 8.10 -27.13 3.87
C LEU A 91 7.59 -28.31 4.71
N LEU A 92 6.26 -28.44 4.83
CA LEU A 92 5.63 -29.52 5.58
C LEU A 92 5.91 -30.89 4.95
N THR A 93 5.85 -30.96 3.61
CA THR A 93 6.13 -32.19 2.85
C THR A 93 7.60 -32.60 2.94
N LEU A 94 8.52 -31.63 3.02
CA LEU A 94 9.95 -31.88 3.12
C LEU A 94 10.41 -32.39 4.49
N LYS A 95 9.56 -32.39 5.52
CA LYS A 95 9.84 -32.87 6.90
C LYS A 95 11.18 -32.39 7.51
N ARG A 96 11.77 -31.30 7.00
CA ARG A 96 12.99 -30.69 7.54
C ARG A 96 12.61 -29.57 8.50
N TYR A 97 12.23 -29.97 9.71
CA TYR A 97 12.08 -29.04 10.84
C TYR A 97 13.29 -29.18 11.76
N ASP A 98 14.49 -29.00 11.20
CA ASP A 98 15.71 -29.00 11.99
C ASP A 98 16.22 -27.56 12.06
N TRP A 99 16.27 -27.04 13.29
CA TRP A 99 16.66 -25.68 13.66
C TRP A 99 18.08 -25.34 13.16
N ILE A 100 18.89 -26.36 12.89
CA ILE A 100 20.23 -26.26 12.31
C ILE A 100 20.19 -25.64 10.90
N THR A 101 19.11 -25.83 10.14
CA THR A 101 19.01 -25.33 8.75
C THR A 101 18.54 -23.87 8.64
N ALA A 102 18.01 -23.29 9.71
CA ALA A 102 17.40 -21.96 9.68
C ALA A 102 18.40 -20.81 9.89
N ILE A 103 19.66 -21.12 10.22
CA ILE A 103 20.72 -20.14 10.54
C ILE A 103 21.56 -19.77 9.30
N GLU A 104 21.43 -20.52 8.19
CA GLU A 104 22.24 -20.31 6.96
C GLU A 104 21.53 -19.52 5.84
N PHE A 105 20.39 -18.87 6.11
CA PHE A 105 19.73 -17.94 5.20
C PHE A 105 19.58 -16.56 5.84
#